data_AF-A0A4U9TEP9-F1
#
_entry.id   AF-A0A4U9TEP9-F1
#
_cell.length_a   1.000
_cell.length_b   1.000
_cell.length_c   1.000
_cell.angle_alpha   90.00
_cell.angle_beta   90.00
_cell.angle_gamma   90.00
#
_symmetry.space_group_name_H-M   'P 1'
#
loop_
_entity.id
_entity.type
_entity.pdbx_description
1 polymer ?
#
loop_
_entity_poly.entity_id
_entity_poly.type
_entity_poly.pdbx_seq_one_letter_code
_entity_poly.pdbx_strand_id
1 'polypeptide(L)'
;MREQGQALLAMGCQAVLMKGGHLSEEESPDWLFTPGFEQRFSAPRIATRHTHGTGCTLSAALAALRPRHQNWADTVAAAKNYLQLAFTAGR
;
A
#
# COMPACT_ATOMS: atom_id res chain seq x y z
N MET A 1 6.01 -12.94 1.08
CA MET A 1 5.47 -11.72 0.42
C MET A 1 6.36 -11.24 -0.72
N ARG A 2 7.69 -11.20 -0.55
CA ARG A 2 8.64 -10.78 -1.60
C ARG A 2 8.60 -11.67 -2.85
N GLU A 3 8.69 -12.98 -2.68
CA GLU A 3 8.61 -13.94 -3.79
C GLU A 3 7.29 -13.81 -4.57
N GLN A 4 6.15 -13.71 -3.86
CA GLN A 4 4.85 -13.51 -4.52
C GLN A 4 4.79 -12.18 -5.29
N GLY A 5 5.31 -11.10 -4.70
CA GLY A 5 5.36 -9.79 -5.37
C GLY A 5 6.22 -9.80 -6.63
N GLN A 6 7.38 -10.46 -6.58
CA GLN A 6 8.25 -10.65 -7.74
C GLN A 6 7.62 -11.54 -8.81
N ALA A 7 6.92 -12.61 -8.40
CA ALA A 7 6.19 -13.47 -9.34
C ALA A 7 5.07 -12.70 -10.06
N LEU A 8 4.32 -11.86 -9.35
CA LEU A 8 3.32 -10.97 -9.95
C LEU A 8 3.97 -9.96 -10.90
N LEU A 9 5.12 -9.40 -10.54
CA LEU A 9 5.86 -8.46 -11.39
C LEU A 9 6.32 -9.15 -12.68
N ALA A 10 6.80 -10.40 -12.58
CA ALA A 10 7.24 -11.20 -13.72
C ALA A 10 6.12 -11.56 -14.70
N MET A 11 4.85 -11.46 -14.30
CA MET A 11 3.70 -11.62 -15.21
C MET A 11 3.44 -10.40 -16.11
N GLY A 12 4.24 -9.33 -16.00
CA GLY A 12 4.19 -8.17 -16.89
C GLY A 12 3.64 -6.88 -16.26
N CYS A 13 3.38 -6.87 -14.95
CA CYS A 13 3.03 -5.64 -14.25
C CYS A 13 4.23 -4.67 -14.23
N GLN A 14 4.00 -3.38 -14.41
CA GLN A 14 5.05 -2.35 -14.25
C GLN A 14 5.39 -2.07 -12.78
N ALA A 15 4.42 -2.28 -11.90
CA ALA A 15 4.57 -2.18 -10.46
C ALA A 15 3.57 -3.11 -9.76
N VAL A 16 3.94 -3.64 -8.60
CA VAL A 16 3.08 -4.47 -7.76
C VAL A 16 3.14 -3.94 -6.33
N LEU A 17 1.98 -3.67 -5.73
CA LEU A 17 1.87 -3.35 -4.31
C LEU A 17 1.23 -4.55 -3.58
N MET A 18 2.05 -5.32 -2.88
CA MET A 18 1.61 -6.39 -2.00
C MET A 18 1.22 -5.81 -0.64
N LYS A 19 -0.04 -6.00 -0.24
CA LYS A 19 -0.50 -5.50 1.06
C LYS A 19 -0.22 -6.51 2.16
N GLY A 20 0.20 -6.02 3.33
CA GLY A 20 0.42 -6.81 4.55
C GLY A 20 -0.83 -7.54 5.03
N GLY A 21 -2.02 -6.99 4.77
CA GLY A 21 -3.30 -7.63 5.07
C GLY A 21 -3.58 -7.82 6.57
N HIS A 22 -4.36 -8.86 6.88
CA HIS A 22 -4.82 -9.23 8.24
C HIS A 22 -3.77 -10.02 9.05
N LEU A 23 -2.51 -10.05 8.63
CA LEU A 23 -1.45 -10.77 9.37
C LEU A 23 -1.46 -10.33 10.84
N SER A 24 -1.37 -11.31 11.73
CA SER A 24 -1.58 -11.23 13.18
C SER A 24 -0.45 -10.53 13.95
N GLU A 25 0.42 -9.81 13.23
CA GLU A 25 1.56 -9.10 13.78
C GLU A 25 1.20 -7.63 14.03
N GLU A 26 1.90 -6.99 14.98
CA GLU A 26 1.74 -5.56 15.32
C GLU A 26 1.95 -4.65 14.10
N GLU A 27 2.73 -5.12 13.13
CA GLU A 27 3.02 -4.47 11.86
C GLU A 27 2.33 -5.21 10.70
N SER A 28 1.61 -4.48 9.84
CA SER A 28 1.11 -5.00 8.55
C SER A 28 1.89 -4.35 7.42
N PRO A 29 3.10 -4.85 7.09
CA PRO A 29 3.98 -4.19 6.13
C PRO A 29 3.48 -4.40 4.70
N ASP A 30 3.31 -3.31 3.96
CA ASP A 30 3.10 -3.38 2.52
C ASP A 30 4.45 -3.39 1.81
N TRP A 31 4.50 -4.01 0.64
CA TRP A 31 5.68 -4.07 -0.22
C TRP A 31 5.37 -3.58 -1.62
N LEU A 32 6.15 -2.61 -2.10
CA LEU A 32 6.15 -2.17 -3.48
C LEU A 32 7.27 -2.88 -4.23
N PHE A 33 6.96 -3.39 -5.42
CA PHE A 33 7.90 -3.97 -6.37
C PHE A 33 7.80 -3.26 -7.71
N THR A 34 8.94 -2.95 -8.30
CA THR A 34 9.12 -2.47 -9.68
C THR A 34 10.39 -3.10 -10.26
N PRO A 35 10.64 -3.05 -11.57
CA PRO A 35 11.87 -3.60 -12.14
C PRO A 35 13.12 -3.01 -11.45
N GLY A 36 13.92 -3.86 -10.80
CA GLY A 36 15.15 -3.46 -10.11
C GLY A 36 14.97 -2.71 -8.79
N PHE A 37 13.75 -2.56 -8.27
CA PHE A 37 13.50 -1.85 -7.03
C PHE A 37 12.36 -2.47 -6.21
N GLU A 38 12.61 -2.64 -4.92
CA GLU A 38 11.62 -3.06 -3.94
C GLU A 38 11.69 -2.16 -2.71
N GLN A 39 10.53 -1.84 -2.12
CA GLN A 39 10.47 -1.03 -0.90
C GLN A 39 9.40 -1.56 0.04
N ARG A 40 9.76 -1.67 1.31
CA ARG A 40 8.84 -1.96 2.41
C ARG A 40 8.25 -0.68 2.97
N PHE A 41 6.94 -0.67 3.18
CA PHE A 41 6.18 0.39 3.83
C PHE A 41 5.57 -0.13 5.12
N SER A 42 6.23 0.15 6.24
CA SER A 42 5.71 -0.10 7.59
C SER A 42 4.91 1.10 8.07
N ALA A 43 3.75 0.85 8.67
CA ALA A 43 2.93 1.86 9.33
C ALA A 43 2.22 1.20 10.51
N PRO A 44 2.05 1.92 11.65
CA PRO A 44 1.36 1.37 12.80
C PRO A 44 -0.04 0.92 12.44
N ARG A 45 -0.44 -0.26 12.88
CA ARG A 45 -1.82 -0.73 12.71
C ARG A 45 -2.74 0.14 13.57
N ILE A 46 -3.65 0.87 12.92
CA ILE A 46 -4.70 1.60 13.64
C ILE A 46 -5.79 0.60 14.04
N ALA A 47 -6.00 0.43 15.35
CA ALA A 47 -7.14 -0.30 15.86
C ALA A 47 -8.42 0.47 15.52
N THR A 48 -9.20 -0.05 14.56
CA THR A 48 -10.47 0.52 14.13
C THR A 48 -11.45 -0.59 13.74
N ARG A 49 -12.74 -0.38 13.99
CA ARG A 49 -13.82 -1.24 13.48
C ARG A 49 -14.09 -1.02 11.99
N HIS A 50 -13.59 0.09 11.43
CA HIS A 50 -13.80 0.50 10.05
C HIS A 50 -12.75 -0.15 9.13
N THR A 51 -12.77 -1.47 9.02
CA THR A 51 -11.82 -2.25 8.21
C THR A 51 -12.31 -2.55 6.79
N HIS A 52 -13.61 -2.34 6.53
CA HIS A 52 -14.21 -2.45 5.20
C HIS A 52 -13.81 -1.28 4.30
N GLY A 53 -13.63 -1.54 3.00
CA GLY A 53 -13.32 -0.52 2.01
C GLY A 53 -11.89 0.04 2.04
N THR A 54 -11.04 -0.43 2.96
CA THR A 54 -9.64 0.03 3.10
C THR A 54 -8.81 -0.26 1.86
N GLY A 55 -9.01 -1.43 1.25
CA GLY A 55 -8.39 -1.79 -0.03
C GLY A 55 -8.85 -0.89 -1.19
N CYS A 56 -10.16 -0.64 -1.30
CA CYS A 56 -10.74 0.20 -2.35
C CYS A 56 -10.29 1.66 -2.21
N THR A 57 -10.24 2.15 -0.97
CA THR A 57 -9.78 3.51 -0.65
C THR A 57 -8.31 3.67 -1.02
N LEU A 58 -7.47 2.70 -0.67
CA LEU A 58 -6.05 2.72 -1.04
C LEU A 58 -5.85 2.70 -2.56
N SER A 59 -6.56 1.81 -3.29
CA SER A 59 -6.43 1.73 -4.75
C SER A 59 -6.92 3.01 -5.44
N ALA A 60 -8.02 3.60 -4.96
CA ALA A 60 -8.52 4.88 -5.46
C ALA A 60 -7.52 6.02 -5.20
N ALA A 61 -6.93 6.07 -4.00
CA ALA A 61 -5.92 7.06 -3.66
C ALA A 61 -4.66 6.93 -4.54
N LEU A 62 -4.17 5.70 -4.78
CA LEU A 62 -3.04 5.45 -5.68
C LEU A 62 -3.33 5.95 -7.10
N ALA A 63 -4.52 5.66 -7.64
CA ALA A 63 -4.91 6.10 -8.97
C ALA A 63 -4.99 7.63 -9.07
N ALA A 64 -5.55 8.30 -8.06
CA ALA A 64 -5.68 9.76 -8.03
C ALA A 64 -4.33 10.47 -7.82
N LEU A 65 -3.42 9.88 -7.04
CA LEU A 65 -2.14 10.49 -6.68
C LEU A 65 -1.05 10.20 -7.70
N ARG A 66 -1.13 9.11 -8.47
CA ARG A 66 -0.06 8.70 -9.41
C ARG A 66 0.38 9.82 -10.37
N PRO A 67 -0.49 10.64 -10.98
CA PRO A 67 -0.07 11.73 -11.87
C PRO A 67 0.64 12.89 -11.15
N ARG A 68 0.53 12.97 -9.81
CA ARG A 68 1.07 14.07 -8.99
C ARG A 68 2.46 13.76 -8.43
N HIS A 69 2.97 12.54 -8.62
CA HIS A 69 4.25 12.09 -8.10
C HIS A 69 5.13 11.52 -9.22
N GLN A 70 6.44 11.66 -9.07
CA GLN A 70 7.39 11.23 -10.09
C GLN A 70 7.58 9.70 -10.12
N ASN A 71 7.44 9.04 -8.97
CA ASN A 71 7.68 7.61 -8.82
C ASN A 71 6.58 6.93 -7.98
N TRP A 72 6.59 5.59 -7.98
CA TRP A 72 5.64 4.78 -7.22
C TRP A 72 5.87 4.82 -5.72
N ALA A 73 7.11 5.00 -5.25
CA ALA A 73 7.41 5.05 -3.83
C ALA A 73 6.69 6.23 -3.15
N ASP A 74 6.82 7.42 -3.74
CA ASP A 74 6.16 8.65 -3.27
C ASP A 74 4.64 8.54 -3.37
N THR A 75 4.15 7.95 -4.47
CA THR A 75 2.71 7.73 -4.68
C THR A 75 2.13 6.82 -3.57
N VAL A 76 2.82 5.72 -3.24
CA VAL A 76 2.40 4.78 -2.20
C VAL A 76 2.47 5.43 -0.82
N ALA A 77 3.53 6.17 -0.52
CA ALA A 77 3.66 6.90 0.75
C ALA A 77 2.51 7.88 0.95
N ALA A 78 2.18 8.68 -0.07
CA ALA A 78 1.08 9.63 -0.02
C ALA A 78 -0.29 8.95 0.12
N ALA A 79 -0.53 7.85 -0.62
CA ALA A 79 -1.78 7.10 -0.54
C ALA A 79 -1.98 6.43 0.83
N LYS A 80 -0.91 5.88 1.42
CA LYS A 80 -0.94 5.32 2.78
C LYS A 80 -1.22 6.39 3.83
N ASN A 81 -0.60 7.57 3.71
CA ASN A 81 -0.87 8.70 4.60
C ASN A 81 -2.33 9.16 4.51
N TYR A 82 -2.89 9.25 3.30
CA TYR A 82 -4.31 9.57 3.11
C TYR A 82 -5.23 8.56 3.82
N LEU A 83 -4.96 7.26 3.67
CA LEU A 83 -5.74 6.22 4.35
C LEU A 83 -5.61 6.31 5.88
N GLN A 84 -4.42 6.61 6.38
CA GLN A 84 -4.16 6.78 7.81
C GLN A 84 -4.96 7.96 8.40
N LEU A 85 -4.99 9.09 7.69
CA LEU A 85 -5.78 10.26 8.07
C LEU A 85 -7.29 9.98 8.03
N ALA A 86 -7.76 9.19 7.07
CA ALA A 86 -9.17 8.79 7.02
C ALA A 86 -9.57 7.96 8.26
N PHE A 87 -8.68 7.09 8.75
CA PHE A 87 -8.93 6.34 9.98
C PHE A 87 -8.92 7.20 11.25
N THR A 88 -8.10 8.25 11.32
CA THR A 88 -8.06 9.14 12.48
C THR A 88 -9.21 10.14 12.48
N ALA A 89 -9.66 10.60 11.30
CA ALA A 89 -10.76 11.55 11.17
C ALA A 89 -12.16 10.91 11.32
N GLY A 90 -12.31 9.62 11.01
CA GLY A 90 -13.57 8.89 11.16
C GLY A 90 -13.88 8.42 12.59
N ARG A 91 -13.31 9.06 13.62
CA ARG A 91 -13.59 8.81 15.04
C ARG A 91 -14.64 9.75 15.59
#